data_AF-A0A3P7IKC3-F1
#
_entry.id   AF-A0A3P7IKC3-F1
#
_cell.length_a   1.000
_cell.length_b   1.000
_cell.length_c   1.000
_cell.angle_alpha   90.00
_cell.angle_beta   90.00
_cell.angle_gamma   90.00
#
_symmetry.space_group_name_H-M   'P 1'
#
loop_
_entity.id
_entity.type
_entity.pdbx_description
1 polymer ?
#
loop_
_entity_poly.entity_id
_entity_poly.type
_entity_poly.pdbx_seq_one_letter_code
_entity_poly.pdbx_strand_id
1 'polypeptide(L)'
;MWAFGLEECEQYDQAEKEAVKALNLNRFDCWATHARAHCMLMQGRMDEGINFMESTVEEWSPGWIIATHNYWHNTLFYIEKGDYETPLTIFDNEVCRRANKNNHSVLEMADAASLLWRLELEGVDVGDR
;
A
#
# COMPACT_ATOMS: atom_id res chain seq x y z
N MET A 1 5.14 8.81 11.13
CA MET A 1 5.34 7.83 12.23
C MET A 1 4.31 7.91 13.35
N TRP A 2 3.90 9.07 13.87
CA TRP A 2 2.87 9.13 14.93
C TRP A 2 1.51 8.53 14.51
N ALA A 3 1.00 8.93 13.33
CA ALA A 3 -0.22 8.37 12.77
C ALA A 3 -0.19 6.84 12.65
N PHE A 4 0.93 6.28 12.16
CA PHE A 4 1.13 4.84 12.07
C PHE A 4 1.11 4.15 13.44
N GLY A 5 1.79 4.71 14.45
CA GLY A 5 1.75 4.13 15.80
C GLY A 5 0.36 4.13 16.44
N LEU A 6 -0.47 5.14 16.14
CA LEU A 6 -1.87 5.17 16.57
C LEU A 6 -2.71 4.09 15.85
N GLU A 7 -2.46 3.92 14.55
CA GLU A 7 -3.14 2.94 13.71
C GLU A 7 -2.85 1.51 14.20
N GLU A 8 -1.60 1.18 14.48
CA GLU A 8 -1.16 -0.12 15.07
C GLU A 8 -1.73 -0.38 16.48
N CYS A 9 -2.28 0.66 17.12
CA CYS A 9 -2.96 0.58 18.41
C CYS A 9 -4.50 0.62 18.26
N GLU A 10 -5.02 0.37 17.05
CA GLU A 10 -6.45 0.36 16.71
C GLU A 10 -7.14 1.72 16.90
N GLN A 11 -6.38 2.82 17.00
CA GLN A 11 -6.90 4.18 17.16
C GLN A 11 -7.13 4.85 15.81
N TYR A 12 -7.86 4.19 14.91
CA TYR A 12 -7.98 4.54 13.49
C TYR A 12 -8.44 5.98 13.22
N ASP A 13 -9.46 6.45 13.95
CA ASP A 13 -9.99 7.82 13.78
C ASP A 13 -8.93 8.88 14.10
N GLN A 14 -8.12 8.65 15.13
CA GLN A 14 -7.07 9.58 15.53
C GLN A 14 -5.86 9.47 14.58
N ALA A 15 -5.51 8.25 14.19
CA ALA A 15 -4.45 7.99 13.23
C ALA A 15 -4.71 8.69 11.89
N GLU A 16 -5.92 8.56 11.32
CA GLU A 16 -6.26 9.20 10.05
C GLU A 16 -6.24 10.73 10.17
N LYS A 17 -6.75 11.31 11.26
CA LYS A 17 -6.67 12.76 11.51
C LYS A 17 -5.23 13.27 11.51
N GLU A 18 -4.33 12.55 12.18
CA GLU A 18 -2.91 12.93 12.22
C GLU A 18 -2.21 12.68 10.87
N ALA A 19 -2.58 11.65 10.13
CA ALA A 19 -2.08 11.41 8.78
C ALA A 19 -2.51 12.53 7.81
N VAL A 20 -3.78 12.93 7.83
CA VAL A 20 -4.30 14.06 7.03
C VAL A 20 -3.59 15.36 7.39
N LYS A 21 -3.35 15.61 8.69
CA LYS A 21 -2.58 16.77 9.14
C LYS A 21 -1.15 16.75 8.60
N ALA A 22 -0.48 15.60 8.60
CA ALA A 22 0.86 15.46 8.04
C ALA A 22 0.87 15.71 6.52
N LEU A 23 -0.09 15.14 5.78
CA LEU A 23 -0.21 15.35 4.32
C LEU A 23 -0.53 16.81 3.95
N ASN A 24 -1.31 17.52 4.77
CA ASN A 24 -1.56 18.95 4.58
C ASN A 24 -0.28 19.80 4.77
N LEU A 25 0.66 19.35 5.60
CA LEU A 25 1.96 20.01 5.80
C LEU A 25 2.97 19.61 4.70
N ASN A 26 2.96 18.35 4.31
CA ASN A 26 3.79 17.80 3.25
C ASN A 26 3.04 16.70 2.49
N ARG A 27 2.50 17.05 1.32
CA ARG A 27 1.77 16.09 0.47
C ARG A 27 2.62 14.91 0.00
N PHE A 28 3.95 15.06 -0.02
CA PHE A 28 4.90 14.00 -0.43
C PHE A 28 5.32 13.09 0.74
N ASP A 29 4.70 13.21 1.92
CA ASP A 29 4.99 12.32 3.05
C ASP A 29 4.40 10.93 2.82
N CYS A 30 5.24 10.04 2.28
CA CYS A 30 4.85 8.69 1.91
C CYS A 30 4.43 7.82 3.10
N TRP A 31 4.95 8.11 4.30
CA TRP A 31 4.56 7.42 5.52
C TRP A 31 3.19 7.86 6.02
N ALA A 32 2.85 9.14 5.83
CA ALA A 32 1.51 9.63 6.13
C ALA A 32 0.47 9.04 5.16
N THR A 33 0.80 8.91 3.87
CA THR A 33 -0.04 8.18 2.90
C THR A 33 -0.26 6.74 3.34
N HIS A 34 0.82 6.02 3.67
CA HIS A 34 0.75 4.65 4.18
C HIS A 34 -0.20 4.52 5.38
N ALA A 35 0.00 5.32 6.43
CA ALA A 35 -0.82 5.25 7.65
C ALA A 35 -2.31 5.51 7.36
N ARG A 36 -2.61 6.47 6.47
CA ARG A 36 -3.99 6.75 6.05
C ARG A 36 -4.61 5.61 5.25
N ALA A 37 -3.87 5.03 4.31
CA ALA A 37 -4.30 3.87 3.55
C ALA A 37 -4.60 2.69 4.48
N HIS A 38 -3.72 2.45 5.45
CA HIS A 38 -3.91 1.39 6.44
C HIS A 38 -5.19 1.60 7.25
N CYS A 39 -5.44 2.83 7.74
CA CYS A 39 -6.70 3.16 8.44
C CYS A 39 -7.95 2.90 7.61
N MET A 40 -7.92 3.20 6.30
CA MET A 40 -9.05 2.93 5.41
C MET A 40 -9.27 1.43 5.20
N LEU A 41 -8.18 0.67 5.05
CA LEU A 41 -8.24 -0.79 4.88
C LEU A 41 -8.82 -1.46 6.13
N MET A 42 -8.31 -1.13 7.32
CA MET A 42 -8.75 -1.71 8.59
C MET A 42 -10.22 -1.40 8.91
N GLN A 43 -10.78 -0.34 8.32
CA GLN A 43 -12.18 0.05 8.50
C GLN A 43 -13.11 -0.40 7.35
N GLY A 44 -12.61 -1.21 6.41
CA GLY A 44 -13.41 -1.70 5.28
C GLY A 44 -13.84 -0.62 4.28
N ARG A 45 -13.05 0.46 4.15
CA ARG A 45 -13.32 1.59 3.25
C ARG A 45 -12.58 1.44 1.92
N MET A 46 -12.77 0.31 1.22
CA MET A 46 -11.99 -0.06 0.03
C MET A 46 -12.09 0.96 -1.10
N ASP A 47 -13.30 1.41 -1.45
CA ASP A 47 -13.49 2.39 -2.53
C ASP A 47 -12.83 3.75 -2.23
N GLU A 48 -12.90 4.18 -0.98
CA GLU A 48 -12.22 5.41 -0.54
C GLU A 48 -10.70 5.25 -0.55
N GLY A 49 -10.20 4.08 -0.12
CA GLY A 49 -8.78 3.72 -0.15
C GLY A 49 -8.22 3.74 -1.57
N ILE A 50 -8.90 3.07 -2.50
CA ILE A 50 -8.53 3.06 -3.92
C ILE A 50 -8.46 4.48 -4.47
N ASN A 51 -9.55 5.25 -4.32
CA ASN A 51 -9.58 6.61 -4.84
C ASN A 51 -8.47 7.49 -4.24
N PHE A 52 -8.20 7.36 -2.93
CA PHE A 52 -7.11 8.08 -2.28
C PHE A 52 -5.74 7.69 -2.85
N MET A 53 -5.44 6.39 -2.94
CA MET A 53 -4.13 5.91 -3.40
C MET A 53 -3.88 6.26 -4.86
N GLU A 54 -4.86 6.03 -5.73
CA GLU A 54 -4.72 6.29 -7.17
C GLU A 54 -4.65 7.78 -7.50
N SER A 55 -5.48 8.62 -6.85
CA SER A 55 -5.47 10.07 -7.11
C SER A 55 -4.22 10.79 -6.61
N THR A 56 -3.41 10.14 -5.77
CA THR A 56 -2.22 10.74 -5.16
C THR A 56 -0.91 10.04 -5.56
N VAL A 57 -0.93 9.16 -6.57
CA VAL A 57 0.25 8.34 -6.95
C VAL A 57 1.51 9.15 -7.23
N GLU A 58 1.38 10.32 -7.86
CA GLU A 58 2.52 11.21 -8.14
C GLU A 58 3.14 11.80 -6.86
N GLU A 59 2.39 11.84 -5.76
CA GLU A 59 2.82 12.41 -4.48
C GLU A 59 3.62 11.38 -3.66
N TRP A 60 3.21 10.12 -3.64
CA TRP A 60 3.85 9.10 -2.80
C TRP A 60 4.75 8.10 -3.54
N SER A 61 4.60 7.92 -4.86
CA SER A 61 5.45 6.99 -5.62
C SER A 61 6.95 7.33 -5.69
N PRO A 62 7.40 8.59 -5.49
CA PRO A 62 8.83 8.91 -5.37
C PRO A 62 9.48 8.45 -4.06
N GLY A 63 8.70 8.09 -3.03
CA GLY A 63 9.23 7.75 -1.71
C GLY A 63 9.90 6.39 -1.65
N TRP A 64 11.21 6.33 -1.90
CA TRP A 64 12.09 5.15 -1.89
C TRP A 64 11.43 3.78 -1.53
N ILE A 65 11.68 3.24 -0.33
CA ILE A 65 11.17 1.92 0.11
C ILE A 65 9.65 1.93 0.28
N ILE A 66 9.09 3.02 0.82
CA ILE A 66 7.67 3.08 1.20
C ILE A 66 6.73 3.16 -0.01
N ALA A 67 7.21 3.60 -1.16
CA ALA A 67 6.43 3.58 -2.38
C ALA A 67 6.05 2.14 -2.78
N THR A 68 6.96 1.17 -2.64
CA THR A 68 6.65 -0.25 -2.89
C THR A 68 5.56 -0.75 -1.94
N HIS A 69 5.68 -0.40 -0.66
CA HIS A 69 4.71 -0.75 0.36
C HIS A 69 3.34 -0.05 0.15
N ASN A 70 3.33 1.17 -0.37
CA ASN A 70 2.10 1.88 -0.74
C ASN A 70 1.43 1.22 -1.95
N TYR A 71 2.19 0.77 -2.96
CA TYR A 71 1.62 -0.05 -4.03
C TYR A 71 1.03 -1.36 -3.49
N TRP A 72 1.70 -2.00 -2.53
CA TRP A 72 1.18 -3.18 -1.85
C TRP A 72 -0.13 -2.89 -1.11
N HIS A 73 -0.25 -1.79 -0.36
CA HIS A 73 -1.53 -1.40 0.23
C HIS A 73 -2.61 -1.11 -0.82
N ASN A 74 -2.22 -0.49 -1.94
CA ASN A 74 -3.15 -0.25 -3.05
C ASN A 74 -3.74 -1.57 -3.56
N THR A 75 -2.92 -2.62 -3.74
CA THR A 75 -3.41 -3.93 -4.20
C THR A 75 -4.35 -4.58 -3.20
N LEU A 76 -4.12 -4.44 -1.90
CA LEU A 76 -4.98 -5.04 -0.88
C LEU A 76 -6.44 -4.58 -0.99
N PHE A 77 -6.69 -3.32 -1.33
CA PHE A 77 -8.07 -2.85 -1.51
C PHE A 77 -8.81 -3.59 -2.64
N TYR A 78 -8.11 -3.97 -3.71
CA TYR A 78 -8.70 -4.73 -4.82
C TYR A 78 -8.88 -6.19 -4.46
N ILE A 79 -7.92 -6.80 -3.77
CA ILE A 79 -8.01 -8.17 -3.25
C ILE A 79 -9.26 -8.32 -2.39
N GLU A 80 -9.48 -7.40 -1.45
CA GLU A 80 -10.67 -7.39 -0.57
C GLU A 80 -11.99 -7.23 -1.35
N LYS A 81 -11.95 -6.65 -2.55
CA LYS A 81 -13.10 -6.53 -3.45
C LYS A 81 -13.27 -7.72 -4.40
N GLY A 82 -12.36 -8.69 -4.36
CA GLY A 82 -12.33 -9.82 -5.29
C GLY A 82 -11.86 -9.47 -6.71
N ASP A 83 -11.22 -8.30 -6.90
CA ASP A 83 -10.53 -7.97 -8.15
C ASP A 83 -9.06 -8.37 -8.01
N TYR A 84 -8.69 -9.49 -8.63
CA TYR A 84 -7.34 -10.05 -8.54
C TYR A 84 -6.45 -9.71 -9.73
N GLU A 85 -7.03 -9.29 -10.87
CA GLU A 85 -6.29 -8.89 -12.06
C GLU A 85 -5.53 -7.57 -11.85
N THR A 86 -6.17 -6.62 -11.14
CA THR A 86 -5.55 -5.33 -10.81
C THR A 86 -4.30 -5.50 -9.90
N PRO A 87 -4.35 -6.27 -8.80
CA PRO A 87 -3.18 -6.64 -8.01
C PRO A 87 -2.03 -7.24 -8.80
N LEU A 88 -2.30 -8.19 -9.70
CA LEU A 88 -1.27 -8.80 -10.57
C LEU A 88 -0.63 -7.76 -11.49
N THR A 89 -1.46 -6.87 -12.07
CA THR A 89 -0.98 -5.77 -12.92
C THR A 89 -0.11 -4.79 -12.15
N ILE A 90 -0.47 -4.44 -10.91
CA ILE A 90 0.34 -3.57 -10.04
C ILE A 90 1.62 -4.29 -9.61
N PHE A 91 1.55 -5.59 -9.33
CA PHE A 91 2.71 -6.39 -8.98
C PHE A 91 3.75 -6.35 -10.10
N ASP A 92 3.34 -6.66 -11.33
CA ASP A 92 4.23 -6.74 -12.50
C ASP A 92 4.89 -5.39 -12.80
N ASN A 93 4.11 -4.30 -12.76
CA ASN A 93 4.59 -2.98 -13.16
C ASN A 93 5.40 -2.23 -12.09
N GLU A 94 5.05 -2.40 -10.81
CA GLU A 94 5.61 -1.59 -9.73
C GLU A 94 6.32 -2.42 -8.67
N VAL A 95 5.65 -3.39 -8.05
CA VAL A 95 6.22 -4.13 -6.91
C VAL A 95 7.43 -4.97 -7.33
N CYS A 96 7.26 -5.85 -8.32
CA CYS A 96 8.31 -6.71 -8.87
C CYS A 96 9.46 -5.89 -9.45
N ARG A 97 9.13 -4.85 -10.24
CA ARG A 97 10.12 -3.94 -10.82
C ARG A 97 10.98 -3.24 -9.76
N ARG A 98 10.41 -2.90 -8.59
CA ARG A 98 11.14 -2.26 -7.48
C ARG A 98 11.97 -3.26 -6.70
N ALA A 99 11.40 -4.43 -6.37
CA ALA A 99 12.08 -5.52 -5.69
C ALA A 99 13.28 -6.09 -6.47
N ASN A 100 13.27 -6.04 -7.80
CA ASN A 100 14.36 -6.58 -8.63
C ASN A 100 15.49 -5.58 -8.95
N LYS A 101 15.47 -4.35 -8.40
CA LYS A 101 16.56 -3.39 -8.65
C LYS A 101 17.84 -3.80 -7.92
N ASN A 102 19.00 -3.43 -8.45
CA ASN A 102 20.32 -3.77 -7.87
C ASN A 102 20.50 -3.33 -6.40
N ASN A 103 19.75 -2.32 -5.94
CA ASN A 103 19.81 -1.77 -4.59
C ASN A 103 18.46 -1.84 -3.88
N HIS A 104 17.69 -2.91 -4.10
CA HIS A 104 16.43 -3.11 -3.40
C HIS A 104 16.65 -3.34 -1.90
N SER A 105 15.64 -3.00 -1.11
CA SER A 105 15.55 -3.34 0.30
C SER A 105 14.95 -4.73 0.48
N VAL A 106 15.30 -5.40 1.58
CA VAL A 106 14.63 -6.64 2.01
C VAL A 106 13.13 -6.43 2.22
N LEU A 107 12.71 -5.21 2.58
CA LEU A 107 11.29 -4.87 2.72
C LEU A 107 10.54 -4.94 1.38
N GLU A 108 11.16 -4.51 0.28
CA GLU A 108 10.52 -4.58 -1.05
C GLU A 108 10.33 -6.04 -1.51
N MET A 109 11.28 -6.92 -1.17
CA MET A 109 11.12 -8.36 -1.39
C MET A 109 10.03 -8.96 -0.50
N ALA A 110 9.91 -8.51 0.75
CA ALA A 110 8.86 -8.96 1.65
C ALA A 110 7.45 -8.53 1.16
N ASP A 111 7.32 -7.29 0.66
CA ASP A 111 6.09 -6.80 0.03
C ASP A 111 5.74 -7.66 -1.20
N ALA A 112 6.71 -7.92 -2.09
CA ALA A 112 6.50 -8.76 -3.26
C ALA A 112 6.05 -10.18 -2.90
N ALA A 113 6.81 -10.87 -2.04
CA ALA A 113 6.50 -12.23 -1.64
C ALA A 113 5.16 -12.34 -0.92
N SER A 114 4.85 -11.40 -0.02
CA SER A 114 3.59 -11.41 0.72
C SER A 114 2.37 -11.12 -0.16
N LEU A 115 2.51 -10.28 -1.21
CA LEU A 115 1.44 -10.03 -2.16
C LEU A 115 1.10 -11.27 -2.98
N LEU A 116 2.11 -11.94 -3.56
CA LEU A 116 1.90 -13.18 -4.31
C LEU A 116 1.27 -14.26 -3.42
N TRP A 117 1.79 -14.42 -2.20
CA TRP A 117 1.24 -15.39 -1.25
C TRP A 117 -0.24 -15.14 -0.93
N ARG A 118 -0.64 -13.87 -0.76
CA ARG A 118 -2.05 -13.52 -0.52
C ARG A 118 -2.92 -13.87 -1.72
N LEU A 119 -2.47 -13.59 -2.94
CA LEU A 119 -3.19 -13.96 -4.16
C LEU A 119 -3.32 -15.48 -4.30
N GLU A 120 -2.27 -16.25 -4.00
CA GLU A 120 -2.36 -17.72 -3.97
C GLU A 120 -3.38 -18.22 -2.94
N LEU A 121 -3.45 -17.60 -1.75
CA LEU A 121 -4.45 -17.94 -0.73
C LEU A 121 -5.89 -17.66 -1.18
N GLU A 122 -6.09 -16.67 -2.05
CA GLU A 122 -7.37 -16.39 -2.72
C GLU A 122 -7.65 -17.34 -3.90
N GLY A 123 -6.75 -18.29 -4.19
CA GLY A 123 -6.87 -19.25 -5.29
C GLY A 123 -6.48 -18.70 -6.66
N VAL A 124 -5.77 -17.58 -6.71
CA VAL A 124 -5.27 -16.95 -7.94
C VAL A 124 -3.99 -17.67 -8.38
N ASP A 125 -3.90 -18.02 -9.66
CA ASP A 125 -2.67 -18.55 -10.25
C ASP A 125 -1.67 -17.41 -10.49
N VAL A 126 -0.61 -17.38 -9.69
CA VAL A 126 0.44 -16.35 -9.80
C VAL A 126 1.49 -16.67 -10.86
N GLY A 127 1.52 -17.89 -11.41
CA GLY A 127 2.49 -18.33 -12.42
C GLY A 127 3.94 -18.35 -11.92
N ASP A 128 4.89 -18.00 -12.80
CA ASP A 128 6.33 -17.96 -12.49
C ASP A 128 6.79 -16.63 -11.85
N ARG A 129 5.87 -15.88 -11.23
CA ARG A 129 6.15 -14.59 -10.60
C ARG A 129 6.97 -14.69 -9.32
#